data_AF-A0A836SC58-F1
#
_entry.id   AF-A0A836SC58-F1
#
_cell.length_a   1.000
_cell.length_b   1.000
_cell.length_c   1.000
_cell.angle_alpha   90.00
_cell.angle_beta   90.00
_cell.angle_gamma   90.00
#
_symmetry.space_group_name_H-M   'P 1'
#
loop_
_entity.id
_entity.type
_entity.pdbx_description
1 polymer ?
#
loop_
_entity_poly.entity_id
_entity_poly.type
_entity_poly.pdbx_seq_one_letter_code
_entity_poly.pdbx_strand_id
1 'polypeptide(L)'
;MYDNTQTSPHFEYVFYFLFRTYFWKTDGNRWNEPATLGFDTSKRRVLQHGIPFEEDKRLFRRDVPPGTPLDKWGEQLKHNWQAICQLYTQHFDYKRKSQADAFCQQALLGVALLILEEDERLDQHALNVAVDDPNNPILCFAQPPIDQPLFRIRTPGFNKTASLHRFIPVTQAGKPFNKNLQLDLAAPRDTSLPRLSKMVEGELVANPVFSVYGFTYGGQAEEWKSAVTRVLIKRSPNNRPPLLSTVFARLITEQWQFERIDEAANQLRPKLQQKKTYYAHYAKQFDGARPACTGTRKLENQLQEMHILNNDATFLMSRIQTALKTLEINGDNLAERLEELRQEAEQVNWQLYFQLSSEAKPVEWPPEDKAMPLLSVFQLHINNLQDHHGYLEQQIKYLKGLQERWHFYLENRRAQSGEYLNTLATVLILMLAGTGITFNIGKGRLGVTTEEQLIYFALLALLLTPLIWHFGIKLMKTLCCLFHGTWLDKLFCHNPINRWIQSIEWFRWFKKG
;
A
#
# COMPACT_ATOMS: atom_id res chain seq x y z
N MET A 1 15.68 -23.40 23.22
CA MET A 1 14.71 -24.09 24.10
C MET A 1 14.57 -23.19 25.32
N TYR A 2 13.48 -22.43 25.42
CA TYR A 2 13.21 -21.61 26.60
C TYR A 2 12.55 -22.52 27.64
N ASP A 3 13.28 -22.82 28.71
CA ASP A 3 12.80 -23.68 29.80
C ASP A 3 11.68 -22.99 30.58
N ASN A 4 10.55 -23.67 30.71
CA ASN A 4 9.28 -23.13 31.17
C ASN A 4 9.10 -23.25 32.70
N THR A 5 10.20 -23.21 33.46
CA THR A 5 10.16 -23.23 34.93
C THR A 5 10.54 -21.87 35.48
N GLN A 6 9.64 -20.90 35.36
CA GLN A 6 9.73 -19.62 36.06
C GLN A 6 8.75 -19.61 37.24
N THR A 7 9.30 -19.62 38.46
CA THR A 7 8.68 -18.92 39.58
C THR A 7 8.40 -17.48 39.12
N SER A 8 7.13 -17.15 38.89
CA SER A 8 6.73 -15.89 38.24
C SER A 8 7.32 -14.68 38.98
N PRO A 9 8.13 -13.84 38.33
CA PRO A 9 8.31 -12.47 38.80
C PRO A 9 6.95 -11.75 38.81
N HIS A 10 6.78 -10.79 39.71
CA HIS A 10 5.58 -9.97 39.78
C HIS A 10 5.55 -8.99 38.60
N PHE A 11 4.82 -9.33 37.53
CA PHE A 11 4.61 -8.43 36.39
C PHE A 11 3.14 -8.09 36.19
N GLU A 12 2.90 -6.91 35.59
CA GLU A 12 1.58 -6.42 35.18
C GLU A 12 1.59 -6.13 33.68
N TYR A 13 0.43 -6.07 33.03
CA TYR A 13 0.38 -5.62 31.65
C TYR A 13 -0.88 -4.84 31.29
N VAL A 14 -0.75 -4.00 30.28
CA VAL A 14 -1.74 -3.01 29.87
C VAL A 14 -1.88 -3.00 28.36
N PHE A 15 -3.12 -2.95 27.87
CA PHE A 15 -3.43 -2.76 26.46
C PHE A 15 -3.81 -1.31 26.16
N TYR A 16 -3.29 -0.80 25.05
CA TYR A 16 -3.64 0.50 24.47
C TYR A 16 -4.27 0.30 23.09
N PHE A 17 -5.53 0.69 22.92
CA PHE A 17 -6.26 0.57 21.66
C PHE A 17 -6.43 1.95 21.05
N LEU A 18 -5.89 2.18 19.85
CA LEU A 18 -6.01 3.45 19.16
C LEU A 18 -7.08 3.36 18.07
N PHE A 19 -8.05 4.26 18.14
CA PHE A 19 -9.16 4.38 17.21
C PHE A 19 -9.11 5.71 16.48
N ARG A 20 -9.66 5.72 15.27
CA ARG A 20 -10.13 6.92 14.60
C ARG A 20 -11.49 7.32 15.12
N THR A 21 -11.74 8.62 15.24
CA THR A 21 -13.07 9.16 15.58
C THR A 21 -13.95 9.32 14.34
N TYR A 22 -13.39 9.21 13.13
CA TYR A 22 -14.16 9.12 11.90
C TYR A 22 -13.39 8.44 10.75
N PHE A 23 -14.11 7.97 9.74
CA PHE A 23 -13.54 7.49 8.48
C PHE A 23 -14.55 7.62 7.34
N TRP A 24 -14.05 7.60 6.10
CA TRP A 24 -14.89 7.63 4.90
C TRP A 24 -15.30 6.22 4.49
N LYS A 25 -16.54 6.06 4.02
CA LYS A 25 -17.06 4.81 3.45
C LYS A 25 -16.91 4.78 1.92
N THR A 26 -17.13 3.61 1.33
CA THR A 26 -17.15 3.39 -0.13
C THR A 26 -18.18 4.25 -0.86
N ASP A 27 -19.27 4.62 -0.19
CA ASP A 27 -20.34 5.48 -0.72
C ASP A 27 -20.02 6.98 -0.62
N GLY A 28 -18.82 7.34 -0.15
CA GLY A 28 -18.40 8.73 0.06
C GLY A 28 -18.97 9.37 1.32
N ASN A 29 -19.76 8.66 2.13
CA ASN A 29 -20.27 9.19 3.39
C ASN A 29 -19.23 9.09 4.50
N ARG A 30 -19.09 10.17 5.28
CA ARG A 30 -18.27 10.17 6.50
C ARG A 30 -19.00 9.46 7.63
N TRP A 31 -18.42 8.40 8.16
CA TRP A 31 -18.90 7.75 9.38
C TRP A 31 -18.17 8.34 10.58
N ASN A 32 -18.91 9.02 11.45
CA ASN A 32 -18.39 9.60 12.69
C ASN A 32 -18.69 8.71 13.90
N GLU A 33 -17.81 8.81 14.89
CA GLU A 33 -18.03 8.35 16.26
C GLU A 33 -19.30 9.02 16.85
N PRO A 34 -20.06 8.34 17.73
CA PRO A 34 -21.23 8.93 18.35
C PRO A 34 -20.84 10.14 19.18
N ALA A 35 -21.49 11.29 18.93
CA ALA A 35 -21.27 12.52 19.70
C ALA A 35 -21.57 12.34 21.20
N THR A 36 -22.43 11.38 21.55
CA THR A 36 -22.80 11.05 22.94
C THR A 36 -21.68 10.36 23.72
N LEU A 37 -20.64 9.85 23.05
CA LEU A 37 -19.40 9.40 23.70
C LEU A 37 -18.60 10.59 24.29
N GLY A 38 -19.09 11.82 24.07
CA GLY A 38 -18.51 13.11 24.42
C GLY A 38 -18.11 13.32 25.88
N PHE A 39 -17.16 14.26 26.03
CA PHE A 39 -16.22 14.42 27.13
C PHE A 39 -16.82 15.07 28.38
N ASP A 40 -16.78 14.36 29.50
CA ASP A 40 -16.77 15.01 30.81
C ASP A 40 -15.31 15.01 31.32
N THR A 41 -14.57 16.06 30.95
CA THR A 41 -13.17 16.26 31.35
C THR A 41 -13.00 16.32 32.87
N SER A 42 -14.07 16.59 33.62
CA SER A 42 -14.04 16.73 35.08
C SER A 42 -14.04 15.41 35.86
N LYS A 43 -14.15 14.24 35.21
CA LYS A 43 -14.36 12.95 35.90
C LYS A 43 -13.39 11.84 35.49
N ARG A 44 -13.29 10.80 36.33
CA ARG A 44 -12.68 9.47 36.09
C ARG A 44 -13.14 8.79 34.76
N ARG A 45 -14.12 9.36 34.07
CA ARG A 45 -14.70 8.97 32.78
C ARG A 45 -13.70 8.89 31.63
N VAL A 46 -12.59 9.64 31.65
CA VAL A 46 -11.59 9.61 30.56
C VAL A 46 -10.90 8.25 30.40
N LEU A 47 -10.67 7.48 31.48
CA LEU A 47 -10.13 6.12 31.36
C LEU A 47 -11.14 5.13 30.77
N GLN A 48 -12.43 5.32 31.07
CA GLN A 48 -13.52 4.49 30.55
C GLN A 48 -13.78 4.79 29.07
N HIS A 49 -13.90 6.08 28.72
CA HIS A 49 -14.26 6.56 27.39
C HIS A 49 -13.07 6.86 26.47
N GLY A 50 -11.84 6.62 26.91
CA GLY A 50 -10.63 6.85 26.11
C GLY A 50 -10.15 8.31 26.15
N ILE A 51 -8.86 8.48 25.90
CA ILE A 51 -8.14 9.74 25.83
C ILE A 51 -8.22 10.26 24.38
N PRO A 52 -8.72 11.47 24.13
CA PRO A 52 -8.67 12.05 22.80
C PRO A 52 -7.21 12.32 22.42
N PHE A 53 -6.88 11.99 21.17
CA PHE A 53 -5.60 12.30 20.56
C PHE A 53 -5.86 13.07 19.28
N GLU A 54 -5.23 14.24 19.15
CA GLU A 54 -5.43 15.11 18.00
C GLU A 54 -6.93 15.41 17.80
N GLU A 55 -7.34 15.79 16.59
CA GLU A 55 -8.74 16.05 16.27
C GLU A 55 -9.52 14.78 15.87
N ASP A 56 -8.81 13.70 15.52
CA ASP A 56 -9.38 12.55 14.81
C ASP A 56 -9.11 11.19 15.44
N LYS A 57 -8.50 11.10 16.64
CA LYS A 57 -8.17 9.82 17.29
C LYS A 57 -8.61 9.73 18.74
N ARG A 58 -8.74 8.50 19.23
CA ARG A 58 -9.09 8.16 20.62
C ARG A 58 -8.32 6.93 21.07
N LEU A 59 -7.64 7.04 22.21
CA LEU A 59 -6.84 5.97 22.80
C LEU A 59 -7.54 5.39 24.04
N PHE A 60 -7.88 4.11 24.02
CA PHE A 60 -8.39 3.40 25.19
C PHE A 60 -7.27 2.66 25.90
N ARG A 61 -7.15 2.86 27.21
CA ARG A 61 -6.26 2.09 28.09
C ARG A 61 -7.07 1.03 28.83
N ARG A 62 -6.59 -0.21 28.84
CA ARG A 62 -7.23 -1.34 29.53
C ARG A 62 -6.17 -2.11 30.32
N ASP A 63 -6.27 -2.00 31.64
CA ASP A 63 -5.40 -2.71 32.57
C ASP A 63 -5.85 -4.16 32.70
N VAL A 64 -4.90 -5.08 32.80
CA VAL A 64 -5.19 -6.49 33.09
C VAL A 64 -5.06 -6.74 34.60
N PRO A 65 -5.92 -7.58 35.22
CA PRO A 65 -5.83 -7.88 36.64
C PRO A 65 -4.42 -8.35 37.04
N PRO A 66 -3.84 -7.82 38.14
CA PRO A 66 -2.53 -8.24 38.63
C PRO A 66 -2.45 -9.75 38.85
N GLY A 67 -1.30 -10.35 38.53
CA GLY A 67 -1.07 -11.79 38.64
C GLY A 67 -1.70 -12.63 37.53
N THR A 68 -2.33 -12.01 36.53
CA THR A 68 -2.77 -12.74 35.33
C THR A 68 -1.54 -13.21 34.54
N PRO A 69 -1.42 -14.50 34.23
CA PRO A 69 -0.33 -15.02 33.40
C PRO A 69 -0.29 -14.41 31.99
N LEU A 70 0.91 -14.26 31.41
CA LEU A 70 1.11 -13.67 30.09
C LEU A 70 0.61 -14.59 28.95
N ASP A 71 0.60 -15.90 29.14
CA ASP A 71 0.03 -16.87 28.18
C ASP A 71 -1.47 -16.65 27.95
N LYS A 72 -2.18 -16.05 28.92
CA LYS A 72 -3.60 -15.66 28.80
C LYS A 72 -3.83 -14.29 28.14
N TRP A 73 -2.79 -13.64 27.61
CA TRP A 73 -2.91 -12.31 27.00
C TRP A 73 -4.01 -12.23 25.93
N GLY A 74 -4.20 -13.28 25.11
CA GLY A 74 -5.17 -13.30 24.01
C GLY A 74 -6.61 -13.27 24.52
N GLU A 75 -6.89 -13.96 25.62
CA GLU A 75 -8.20 -13.92 26.31
C GLU A 75 -8.47 -12.51 26.86
N GLN A 76 -7.46 -11.90 27.48
CA GLN A 76 -7.56 -10.56 28.05
C GLN A 76 -7.71 -9.48 26.99
N LEU A 77 -6.96 -9.57 25.87
CA LEU A 77 -7.09 -8.69 24.73
C LEU A 77 -8.53 -8.74 24.17
N LYS A 78 -9.06 -9.95 24.00
CA LYS A 78 -10.44 -10.16 23.52
C LYS A 78 -11.47 -9.59 24.48
N HIS A 79 -11.34 -9.85 25.77
CA HIS A 79 -12.24 -9.32 26.79
C HIS A 79 -12.27 -7.78 26.75
N ASN A 80 -11.08 -7.16 26.71
CA ASN A 80 -10.93 -5.71 26.66
C ASN A 80 -11.47 -5.10 25.37
N TRP A 81 -11.25 -5.75 24.24
CA TRP A 81 -11.84 -5.39 22.94
C TRP A 81 -13.37 -5.39 22.99
N GLN A 82 -13.96 -6.48 23.52
CA GLN A 82 -15.41 -6.61 23.65
C GLN A 82 -15.99 -5.54 24.57
N ALA A 83 -15.31 -5.19 25.66
CA ALA A 83 -15.73 -4.12 26.55
C ALA A 83 -15.77 -2.74 25.85
N ILE A 84 -14.80 -2.46 24.97
CA ILE A 84 -14.81 -1.23 24.14
C ILE A 84 -15.98 -1.27 23.14
N CYS A 85 -16.20 -2.39 22.45
CA CYS A 85 -17.33 -2.52 21.50
C CYS A 85 -18.70 -2.36 22.20
N GLN A 86 -18.83 -2.88 23.42
CA GLN A 86 -20.04 -2.70 24.24
C GLN A 86 -20.26 -1.23 24.60
N LEU A 87 -19.20 -0.50 24.92
CA LEU A 87 -19.28 0.94 25.16
C LEU A 87 -19.82 1.66 23.91
N TYR A 88 -19.25 1.41 22.72
CA TYR A 88 -19.78 1.99 21.48
C TYR A 88 -21.25 1.60 21.22
N THR A 89 -21.63 0.35 21.52
CA THR A 89 -23.02 -0.12 21.39
C THR A 89 -24.00 0.68 22.25
N GLN A 90 -23.61 1.04 23.47
CA GLN A 90 -24.43 1.86 24.37
C GLN A 90 -24.67 3.26 23.79
N HIS A 91 -23.69 3.80 23.05
CA HIS A 91 -23.74 5.16 22.51
C HIS A 91 -24.33 5.28 21.11
N PHE A 92 -24.26 4.23 20.27
CA PHE A 92 -24.89 4.16 18.95
C PHE A 92 -26.40 3.84 18.99
N ASP A 93 -27.01 3.68 20.18
CA ASP A 93 -28.32 3.06 20.45
C ASP A 93 -28.28 1.52 20.34
N TYR A 94 -28.76 0.82 21.38
CA TYR A 94 -28.63 -0.64 21.54
C TYR A 94 -29.20 -1.43 20.36
N LYS A 95 -30.18 -0.86 19.65
CA LYS A 95 -30.81 -1.43 18.45
C LYS A 95 -29.88 -1.50 17.23
N ARG A 96 -28.71 -0.86 17.31
CA ARG A 96 -27.71 -0.75 16.24
C ARG A 96 -26.39 -1.42 16.62
N LYS A 97 -26.44 -2.52 17.38
CA LYS A 97 -25.25 -3.30 17.78
C LYS A 97 -24.33 -3.66 16.60
N SER A 98 -24.89 -4.07 15.46
CA SER A 98 -24.11 -4.38 14.26
C SER A 98 -23.35 -3.16 13.70
N GLN A 99 -23.91 -1.96 13.84
CA GLN A 99 -23.25 -0.72 13.41
C GLN A 99 -22.10 -0.34 14.34
N ALA A 100 -22.26 -0.54 15.65
CA ALA A 100 -21.19 -0.32 16.62
C ALA A 100 -20.03 -1.30 16.40
N ASP A 101 -20.32 -2.59 16.25
CA ASP A 101 -19.30 -3.62 15.99
C ASP A 101 -18.54 -3.31 14.69
N ALA A 102 -19.25 -2.95 13.61
CA ALA A 102 -18.64 -2.58 12.34
C ALA A 102 -17.82 -1.28 12.42
N PHE A 103 -18.30 -0.28 13.18
CA PHE A 103 -17.54 0.94 13.43
C PHE A 103 -16.25 0.63 14.18
N CYS A 104 -16.31 -0.13 15.27
CA CYS A 104 -15.13 -0.49 16.06
C CYS A 104 -14.08 -1.20 15.19
N GLN A 105 -14.49 -2.20 14.40
CA GLN A 105 -13.59 -2.93 13.50
C GLN A 105 -12.92 -2.02 12.48
N GLN A 106 -13.64 -1.08 11.90
CA GLN A 106 -13.11 -0.18 10.87
C GLN A 106 -12.30 1.00 11.44
N ALA A 107 -12.63 1.44 12.64
CA ALA A 107 -11.98 2.57 13.28
C ALA A 107 -10.66 2.21 13.97
N LEU A 108 -10.43 0.95 14.33
CA LEU A 108 -9.23 0.52 15.04
C LEU A 108 -7.99 0.63 14.15
N LEU A 109 -6.99 1.37 14.60
CA LEU A 109 -5.68 1.51 13.95
C LEU A 109 -4.65 0.51 14.48
N GLY A 110 -4.76 0.14 15.76
CA GLY A 110 -3.86 -0.85 16.31
C GLY A 110 -3.94 -0.94 17.83
N VAL A 111 -3.23 -1.92 18.33
CA VAL A 111 -3.14 -2.26 19.75
C VAL A 111 -1.69 -2.38 20.16
N ALA A 112 -1.30 -1.65 21.21
CA ALA A 112 -0.02 -1.85 21.88
C ALA A 112 -0.21 -2.58 23.21
N LEU A 113 0.56 -3.64 23.44
CA LEU A 113 0.71 -4.30 24.72
C LEU A 113 1.95 -3.76 25.44
N LEU A 114 1.77 -3.26 26.65
CA LEU A 114 2.85 -2.86 27.55
C LEU A 114 2.96 -3.87 28.69
N ILE A 115 4.09 -4.55 28.78
CA ILE A 115 4.48 -5.41 29.91
C ILE A 115 5.25 -4.55 30.90
N LEU A 116 4.84 -4.57 32.16
CA LEU A 116 5.44 -3.84 33.27
C LEU A 116 6.13 -4.85 34.19
N GLU A 117 7.46 -4.79 34.28
CA GLU A 117 8.28 -5.69 35.07
C GLU A 117 8.97 -4.93 36.21
N GLU A 118 8.88 -5.45 37.43
CA GLU A 118 9.50 -4.84 38.62
C GLU A 118 11.02 -4.92 38.55
N ASP A 119 11.54 -6.05 38.11
CA ASP A 119 12.97 -6.33 38.05
C ASP A 119 13.58 -5.94 36.68
N GLU A 120 14.90 -6.14 36.53
CA GLU A 120 15.66 -5.78 35.31
C GLU A 120 15.55 -6.83 34.18
N ARG A 121 14.74 -7.88 34.33
CA ARG A 121 14.77 -9.08 33.48
C ARG A 121 13.61 -9.14 32.48
N LEU A 122 13.62 -8.22 31.51
CA LEU A 122 12.65 -8.25 30.41
C LEU A 122 12.92 -9.34 29.37
N ASP A 123 14.16 -9.81 29.29
CA ASP A 123 14.64 -10.91 28.43
C ASP A 123 13.96 -12.26 28.74
N GLN A 124 13.38 -12.37 29.93
CA GLN A 124 12.62 -13.51 30.39
C GLN A 124 11.20 -13.58 29.84
N HIS A 125 10.69 -12.47 29.29
CA HIS A 125 9.34 -12.40 28.74
C HIS A 125 9.35 -12.69 27.25
N ALA A 126 8.43 -13.56 26.85
CA ALA A 126 8.17 -13.90 25.47
C ALA A 126 6.67 -14.06 25.26
N LEU A 127 6.13 -13.40 24.25
CA LEU A 127 4.72 -13.49 23.91
C LEU A 127 4.54 -14.35 22.66
N ASN A 128 3.89 -15.51 22.83
CA ASN A 128 3.52 -16.35 21.70
C ASN A 128 2.18 -15.87 21.10
N VAL A 129 2.19 -15.59 19.80
CA VAL A 129 1.05 -15.07 19.06
C VAL A 129 0.77 -15.99 17.87
N ALA A 130 -0.47 -16.46 17.76
CA ALA A 130 -0.91 -17.27 16.63
C ALA A 130 -0.92 -16.43 15.34
N VAL A 131 -0.50 -17.02 14.22
CA VAL A 131 -0.42 -16.37 12.92
C VAL A 131 -1.05 -17.23 11.84
N ASP A 132 -1.82 -16.59 10.96
CA ASP A 132 -2.37 -17.22 9.75
C ASP A 132 -1.30 -17.33 8.64
N ASP A 133 -0.19 -18.03 8.95
CA ASP A 133 0.87 -18.38 8.01
C ASP A 133 1.16 -19.89 8.15
N PRO A 134 0.92 -20.70 7.10
CA PRO A 134 1.16 -22.14 7.14
C PRO A 134 2.59 -22.54 7.51
N ASN A 135 3.58 -21.67 7.23
CA ASN A 135 4.98 -21.95 7.50
C ASN A 135 5.42 -21.51 8.91
N ASN A 136 4.72 -20.53 9.49
CA ASN A 136 5.03 -19.98 10.80
C ASN A 136 3.72 -19.74 11.58
N PRO A 137 3.05 -20.80 12.07
CA PRO A 137 1.74 -20.69 12.69
C PRO A 137 1.77 -19.96 14.04
N ILE A 138 2.96 -19.77 14.61
CA ILE A 138 3.18 -19.06 15.87
C ILE A 138 4.43 -18.19 15.72
N LEU A 139 4.32 -16.92 16.12
CA LEU A 139 5.46 -16.01 16.30
C LEU A 139 5.68 -15.75 17.79
N CYS A 140 6.95 -15.61 18.16
CA CYS A 140 7.36 -15.21 19.49
C CYS A 140 7.77 -13.73 19.42
N PHE A 141 7.13 -12.86 20.20
CA PHE A 141 7.61 -11.50 20.42
C PHE A 141 8.54 -11.54 21.63
N ALA A 142 9.80 -11.22 21.40
CA ALA A 142 10.83 -11.21 22.43
C ALA A 142 11.67 -9.94 22.34
N GLN A 143 12.36 -9.58 23.42
CA GLN A 143 13.37 -8.54 23.39
C GLN A 143 14.49 -8.94 22.40
N PRO A 144 14.94 -8.02 21.52
CA PRO A 144 16.05 -8.32 20.63
C PRO A 144 17.33 -8.66 21.43
N PRO A 145 18.23 -9.51 20.88
CA PRO A 145 19.46 -9.93 21.58
C PRO A 145 20.41 -8.78 21.95
N ILE A 146 20.26 -7.63 21.30
CA ILE A 146 21.02 -6.42 21.57
C ILE A 146 20.16 -5.56 22.49
N ASP A 147 20.61 -5.31 23.72
CA ASP A 147 19.93 -4.46 24.71
C ASP A 147 19.85 -3.00 24.21
N GLN A 148 18.83 -2.71 23.41
CA GLN A 148 18.57 -1.40 22.83
C GLN A 148 17.27 -0.83 23.39
N PRO A 149 17.30 -0.26 24.60
CA PRO A 149 16.14 0.43 25.12
C PRO A 149 15.83 1.65 24.26
N LEU A 150 14.54 1.92 24.12
CA LEU A 150 13.98 3.11 23.49
C LEU A 150 14.33 4.37 24.29
N PHE A 151 14.32 4.26 25.62
CA PHE A 151 14.87 5.25 26.55
C PHE A 151 15.18 4.61 27.92
N ARG A 152 16.01 5.30 28.71
CA ARG A 152 16.37 4.96 30.09
C ARG A 152 16.08 6.13 31.02
N ILE A 153 15.68 5.85 32.26
CA ILE A 153 15.48 6.85 33.31
C ILE A 153 16.38 6.50 34.49
N ARG A 154 17.12 7.48 34.97
CA ARG A 154 17.93 7.39 36.20
C ARG A 154 17.55 8.50 37.16
N THR A 155 17.82 8.27 38.44
CA THR A 155 17.69 9.29 39.48
C THR A 155 19.03 9.42 40.19
N PRO A 156 19.57 10.63 40.37
CA PRO A 156 20.81 10.83 41.13
C PRO A 156 20.69 10.21 42.53
N GLY A 157 21.69 9.40 42.91
CA GLY A 157 21.69 8.70 44.20
C GLY A 157 20.89 7.39 44.24
N PHE A 158 20.22 7.01 43.14
CA PHE A 158 19.56 5.71 42.99
C PHE A 158 20.23 4.89 41.90
N ASN A 159 20.79 3.73 42.26
CA ASN A 159 21.57 2.90 41.35
C ASN A 159 20.73 2.09 40.34
N LYS A 160 19.40 2.24 40.35
CA LYS A 160 18.50 1.51 39.45
C LYS A 160 18.13 2.35 38.24
N THR A 161 17.99 1.68 37.10
CA THR A 161 17.65 2.29 35.82
C THR A 161 16.34 1.70 35.32
N ALA A 162 15.31 2.53 35.17
CA ALA A 162 14.11 2.12 34.46
C ALA A 162 14.34 2.23 32.96
N SER A 163 13.75 1.35 32.16
CA SER A 163 13.93 1.38 30.71
C SER A 163 12.74 0.82 29.94
N LEU A 164 12.50 1.39 28.76
CA LEU A 164 11.47 0.94 27.83
C LEU A 164 12.12 0.19 26.66
N HIS A 165 11.56 -0.95 26.28
CA HIS A 165 12.04 -1.82 25.21
C HIS A 165 10.93 -2.13 24.21
N ARG A 166 11.30 -2.35 22.95
CA ARG A 166 10.41 -2.89 21.93
C ARG A 166 10.66 -4.38 21.75
N PHE A 167 9.60 -5.16 21.71
CA PHE A 167 9.68 -6.58 21.39
C PHE A 167 9.47 -6.76 19.89
N ILE A 168 10.24 -7.65 19.28
CA ILE A 168 10.24 -7.87 17.82
C ILE A 168 9.72 -9.28 17.54
N PRO A 169 8.85 -9.47 16.52
CA PRO A 169 8.38 -10.78 16.13
C PRO A 169 9.53 -11.62 15.55
N VAL A 170 9.76 -12.79 16.12
CA VAL A 170 10.68 -13.82 15.64
C VAL A 170 9.95 -15.14 15.42
N THR A 171 10.43 -15.91 14.44
CA THR A 171 10.00 -17.29 14.21
C THR A 171 10.41 -18.18 15.39
N GLN A 172 9.83 -19.38 15.49
CA GLN A 172 10.25 -20.37 16.48
C GLN A 172 11.74 -20.77 16.36
N ALA A 173 12.34 -20.59 15.18
CA ALA A 173 13.76 -20.78 14.94
C ALA A 173 14.63 -19.58 15.38
N GLY A 174 14.04 -18.54 15.99
CA GLY A 174 14.72 -17.32 16.43
C GLY A 174 15.08 -16.35 15.31
N LYS A 175 14.59 -16.56 14.08
CA LYS A 175 14.84 -15.63 12.96
C LYS A 175 13.83 -14.49 12.96
N PRO A 176 14.25 -13.23 12.68
CA PRO A 176 13.34 -12.11 12.51
C PRO A 176 12.25 -12.40 11.47
N PHE A 177 11.02 -12.00 11.77
CA PHE A 177 9.90 -12.15 10.85
C PHE A 177 9.59 -10.81 10.16
N ASN A 178 9.95 -10.72 8.88
CA ASN A 178 9.95 -9.46 8.12
C ASN A 178 8.70 -9.24 7.26
N LYS A 179 7.55 -9.85 7.60
CA LYS A 179 6.29 -9.59 6.87
C LYS A 179 5.41 -8.65 7.67
N ASN A 180 4.69 -7.78 6.97
CA ASN A 180 3.71 -6.87 7.57
C ASN A 180 2.45 -7.67 7.97
N LEU A 181 2.05 -7.54 9.23
CA LEU A 181 0.96 -8.29 9.84
C LEU A 181 -0.11 -7.35 10.37
N GLN A 182 -1.36 -7.74 10.20
CA GLN A 182 -2.48 -7.10 10.89
C GLN A 182 -2.99 -7.99 12.02
N LEU A 183 -3.60 -7.35 13.02
CA LEU A 183 -4.29 -7.99 14.12
C LEU A 183 -5.72 -8.35 13.71
N ASP A 184 -5.98 -9.64 13.58
CA ASP A 184 -7.33 -10.16 13.44
C ASP A 184 -7.96 -10.26 14.83
N LEU A 185 -8.75 -9.24 15.16
CA LEU A 185 -9.66 -9.34 16.29
C LEU A 185 -10.92 -10.07 15.83
N ALA A 186 -11.17 -11.22 16.45
CA ALA A 186 -12.43 -11.94 16.34
C ALA A 186 -13.60 -10.97 16.47
N ALA A 187 -14.63 -11.13 15.63
CA ALA A 187 -15.89 -10.41 15.82
C ALA A 187 -16.36 -10.62 17.27
N PRO A 188 -17.04 -9.66 17.91
CA PRO A 188 -17.37 -9.77 19.34
C PRO A 188 -18.12 -11.05 19.75
N ARG A 189 -18.71 -11.78 18.79
CA ARG A 189 -19.44 -13.04 18.99
C ARG A 189 -18.67 -14.30 18.59
N ASP A 190 -17.51 -14.16 17.94
CA ASP A 190 -16.66 -15.27 17.57
C ASP A 190 -15.89 -15.76 18.82
N THR A 191 -15.72 -17.06 18.95
CA THR A 191 -15.00 -17.71 20.06
C THR A 191 -13.50 -17.77 19.81
N SER A 192 -13.05 -17.52 18.58
CA SER A 192 -11.62 -17.47 18.25
C SER A 192 -10.85 -16.44 19.09
N LEU A 193 -9.60 -16.76 19.38
CA LEU A 193 -8.66 -15.85 20.03
C LEU A 193 -8.06 -14.90 19.00
N PRO A 194 -7.64 -13.69 19.40
CA PRO A 194 -6.90 -12.79 18.54
C PRO A 194 -5.68 -13.48 17.91
N ARG A 195 -5.46 -13.21 16.63
CA ARG A 195 -4.34 -13.75 15.86
C ARG A 195 -3.79 -12.70 14.92
N LEU A 196 -2.62 -12.95 14.36
CA LEU A 196 -2.07 -12.10 13.30
C LEU A 196 -2.36 -12.73 11.94
N SER A 197 -2.66 -11.90 10.96
CA SER A 197 -2.80 -12.32 9.57
C SER A 197 -1.98 -11.42 8.67
N LYS A 198 -1.79 -11.86 7.42
CA LYS A 198 -1.14 -11.01 6.41
C LYS A 198 -1.99 -9.76 6.20
N MET A 199 -1.33 -8.59 6.16
CA MET A 199 -2.00 -7.34 5.79
C MET A 199 -2.71 -7.45 4.44
N VAL A 200 -3.93 -6.91 4.37
CA VAL A 200 -4.77 -6.93 3.18
C VAL A 200 -4.64 -5.60 2.44
N GLU A 201 -4.60 -5.67 1.11
CA GLU A 201 -4.60 -4.47 0.27
C GLU A 201 -6.00 -3.83 0.27
N GLY A 202 -6.06 -2.53 0.57
CA GLY A 202 -7.27 -1.74 0.37
C GLY A 202 -7.21 -0.40 1.10
N GLU A 203 -7.90 0.61 0.55
CA GLU A 203 -7.93 1.95 1.12
C GLU A 203 -8.79 2.04 2.39
N LEU A 204 -9.89 1.30 2.39
CA LEU A 204 -10.90 1.31 3.45
C LEU A 204 -10.78 0.11 4.39
N VAL A 205 -9.65 -0.60 4.32
CA VAL A 205 -9.36 -1.73 5.21
C VAL A 205 -8.70 -1.17 6.47
N ALA A 206 -9.21 -1.58 7.64
CA ALA A 206 -8.69 -1.13 8.93
C ALA A 206 -7.22 -1.48 9.14
N ASN A 207 -6.80 -2.70 8.77
CA ASN A 207 -5.44 -3.24 8.96
C ASN A 207 -4.82 -2.86 10.33
N PRO A 208 -5.47 -3.18 11.46
CA PRO A 208 -4.98 -2.74 12.76
C PRO A 208 -3.63 -3.40 13.07
N VAL A 209 -2.64 -2.63 13.54
CA VAL A 209 -1.32 -3.17 13.88
C VAL A 209 -1.27 -3.70 15.31
N PHE A 210 -0.34 -4.60 15.59
CA PHE A 210 -0.06 -5.09 16.94
C PHE A 210 1.41 -4.85 17.32
N SER A 211 1.63 -4.21 18.46
CA SER A 211 2.96 -3.91 18.97
C SER A 211 3.10 -4.32 20.43
N VAL A 212 4.30 -4.75 20.81
CA VAL A 212 4.61 -5.24 22.15
C VAL A 212 5.81 -4.48 22.68
N TYR A 213 5.68 -3.97 23.90
CA TYR A 213 6.69 -3.20 24.60
C TYR A 213 6.86 -3.73 26.02
N GLY A 214 8.09 -3.67 26.53
CA GLY A 214 8.41 -4.00 27.91
C GLY A 214 8.96 -2.79 28.63
N PHE A 215 8.49 -2.50 29.83
CA PHE A 215 9.01 -1.45 30.69
C PHE A 215 9.47 -2.08 32.01
N THR A 216 10.76 -1.92 32.31
CA THR A 216 11.34 -2.34 33.59
C THR A 216 11.45 -1.13 34.50
N TYR A 217 11.06 -1.29 35.77
CA TYR A 217 11.33 -0.28 36.80
C TYR A 217 12.80 -0.31 37.26
N GLY A 218 13.54 -1.38 36.98
CA GLY A 218 14.92 -1.55 37.41
C GLY A 218 15.08 -1.90 38.89
N GLY A 219 13.99 -2.13 39.63
CA GLY A 219 14.02 -2.49 41.04
C GLY A 219 12.69 -2.31 41.78
N GLN A 220 12.60 -2.95 42.95
CA GLN A 220 11.37 -3.13 43.72
C GLN A 220 11.06 -2.00 44.73
N ALA A 221 11.74 -0.84 44.65
CA ALA A 221 11.48 0.25 45.58
C ALA A 221 10.10 0.86 45.31
N GLU A 222 9.15 0.68 46.24
CA GLU A 222 7.76 1.12 46.07
C GLU A 222 7.60 2.62 45.81
N GLU A 223 8.42 3.46 46.45
CA GLU A 223 8.41 4.91 46.22
C GLU A 223 8.81 5.25 44.77
N TRP A 224 9.83 4.58 44.25
CA TRP A 224 10.29 4.71 42.88
C TRP A 224 9.24 4.21 41.89
N LYS A 225 8.72 3.00 42.10
CA LYS A 225 7.66 2.40 41.27
C LYS A 225 6.43 3.30 41.24
N SER A 226 6.01 3.82 42.39
CA SER A 226 4.88 4.75 42.53
C SER A 226 5.11 6.06 41.78
N ALA A 227 6.31 6.63 41.88
CA ALA A 227 6.65 7.86 41.19
C ALA A 227 6.69 7.67 39.66
N VAL A 228 7.39 6.66 39.16
CA VAL A 228 7.45 6.30 37.73
C VAL A 228 6.06 6.01 37.18
N THR A 229 5.29 5.20 37.90
CA THR A 229 3.90 4.89 37.52
C THR A 229 3.06 6.14 37.43
N ARG A 230 3.19 7.08 38.38
CA ARG A 230 2.39 8.32 38.41
C ARG A 230 2.69 9.25 37.25
N VAL A 231 3.96 9.36 36.83
CA VAL A 231 4.39 10.29 35.78
C VAL A 231 4.19 9.69 34.39
N LEU A 232 4.62 8.44 34.19
CA LEU A 232 4.66 7.84 32.85
C LEU A 232 3.40 7.06 32.48
N ILE A 233 2.82 6.33 33.44
CA ILE A 233 1.84 5.27 33.18
C ILE A 233 0.41 5.70 33.58
N LYS A 234 0.27 6.43 34.68
CA LYS A 234 -1.00 6.91 35.25
C LYS A 234 -1.14 8.42 35.09
N ARG A 235 -2.34 8.90 35.37
CA ARG A 235 -2.74 10.29 35.11
C ARG A 235 -1.98 11.24 36.05
N SER A 236 -1.45 12.31 35.49
CA SER A 236 -0.88 13.42 36.28
C SER A 236 -1.98 14.09 37.14
N PRO A 237 -1.65 14.64 38.32
CA PRO A 237 -2.59 15.40 39.15
C PRO A 237 -3.35 16.50 38.38
N ASN A 238 -2.76 17.04 37.32
CA ASN A 238 -3.34 18.08 36.47
C ASN A 238 -4.27 17.54 35.37
N ASN A 239 -4.78 16.31 35.52
CA ASN A 239 -5.75 15.68 34.62
C ASN A 239 -5.20 15.42 33.18
N ARG A 240 -3.90 15.63 32.96
CA ARG A 240 -3.19 15.35 31.71
C ARG A 240 -3.12 13.84 31.43
N PRO A 241 -3.19 13.39 30.16
CA PRO A 241 -3.01 11.99 29.83
C PRO A 241 -1.61 11.50 30.21
N PRO A 242 -1.45 10.21 30.57
CA PRO A 242 -0.14 9.65 30.89
C PRO A 242 0.85 9.83 29.74
N LEU A 243 2.12 10.10 30.06
CA LEU A 243 3.13 10.42 29.03
C LEU A 243 3.32 9.25 28.05
N LEU A 244 3.40 8.01 28.54
CA LEU A 244 3.53 6.85 27.65
C LEU A 244 2.31 6.61 26.77
N SER A 245 1.11 6.99 27.22
CA SER A 245 -0.09 6.92 26.37
C SER A 245 0.07 7.77 25.12
N THR A 246 0.68 8.95 25.25
CA THR A 246 0.96 9.86 24.12
C THR A 246 2.03 9.35 23.18
N VAL A 247 3.03 8.66 23.71
CA VAL A 247 4.06 8.00 22.90
C VAL A 247 3.45 6.84 22.12
N PHE A 248 2.69 5.94 22.76
CA PHE A 248 2.09 4.79 22.07
C PHE A 248 1.08 5.18 21.00
N ALA A 249 0.29 6.24 21.19
CA ALA A 249 -0.62 6.70 20.14
C ALA A 249 0.13 7.04 18.84
N ARG A 250 1.31 7.66 18.95
CA ARG A 250 2.14 8.01 17.79
C ARG A 250 2.87 6.80 17.21
N LEU A 251 3.41 5.92 18.05
CA LEU A 251 4.04 4.68 17.59
C LEU A 251 3.04 3.75 16.87
N ILE A 252 1.81 3.63 17.37
CA ILE A 252 0.76 2.86 16.68
C ILE A 252 0.42 3.52 15.34
N THR A 253 0.24 4.85 15.31
CA THR A 253 -0.08 5.57 14.07
C THR A 253 1.03 5.42 13.03
N GLU A 254 2.27 5.50 13.47
CA GLU A 254 3.46 5.35 12.65
C GLU A 254 3.55 3.96 12.03
N GLN A 255 3.52 2.91 12.86
CA GLN A 255 3.56 1.53 12.38
C GLN A 255 2.37 1.23 11.45
N TRP A 256 1.17 1.70 11.81
CA TRP A 256 -0.04 1.52 11.01
C TRP A 256 0.04 2.18 9.64
N GLN A 257 0.57 3.41 9.56
CA GLN A 257 0.76 4.12 8.28
C GLN A 257 1.84 3.49 7.42
N PHE A 258 2.97 3.15 8.02
CA PHE A 258 4.09 2.55 7.29
C PHE A 258 3.74 1.18 6.75
N GLU A 259 3.37 0.22 7.60
CA GLU A 259 3.28 -1.20 7.23
C GLU A 259 2.26 -1.45 6.10
N ARG A 260 1.14 -0.73 6.07
CA ARG A 260 0.15 -0.94 5.00
C ARG A 260 0.63 -0.42 3.64
N ILE A 261 1.37 0.68 3.65
CA ILE A 261 1.85 1.33 2.41
C ILE A 261 3.06 0.56 1.90
N ASP A 262 3.92 0.11 2.80
CA ASP A 262 5.02 -0.79 2.52
C ASP A 262 4.50 -2.12 1.92
N GLU A 263 3.46 -2.74 2.49
CA GLU A 263 2.86 -3.96 1.92
C GLU A 263 2.30 -3.70 0.51
N ALA A 264 1.56 -2.60 0.31
CA ALA A 264 1.04 -2.26 -1.02
C ALA A 264 2.17 -2.04 -2.05
N ALA A 265 3.26 -1.41 -1.64
CA ALA A 265 4.45 -1.24 -2.49
C ALA A 265 5.14 -2.57 -2.79
N ASN A 266 5.32 -3.42 -1.78
CA ASN A 266 5.93 -4.74 -1.94
C ASN A 266 5.11 -5.68 -2.83
N GLN A 267 3.79 -5.51 -2.90
CA GLN A 267 2.93 -6.24 -3.84
C GLN A 267 3.00 -5.68 -5.27
N LEU A 268 3.00 -4.35 -5.43
CA LEU A 268 2.99 -3.71 -6.75
C LEU A 268 4.35 -3.75 -7.46
N ARG A 269 5.47 -3.58 -6.72
CA ARG A 269 6.81 -3.51 -7.30
C ARG A 269 7.18 -4.72 -8.16
N PRO A 270 7.01 -5.99 -7.70
CA PRO A 270 7.31 -7.16 -8.53
C PRO A 270 6.43 -7.23 -9.78
N LYS A 271 5.12 -6.95 -9.65
CA LYS A 271 4.16 -6.92 -10.77
C LYS A 271 4.59 -5.91 -11.83
N LEU A 272 4.95 -4.69 -11.39
CA LEU A 272 5.40 -3.61 -12.27
C LEU A 272 6.73 -3.95 -12.95
N GLN A 273 7.70 -4.49 -12.21
CA GLN A 273 9.00 -4.90 -12.73
C GLN A 273 8.85 -6.01 -13.79
N GLN A 274 8.04 -7.03 -13.50
CA GLN A 274 7.78 -8.14 -14.41
C GLN A 274 7.17 -7.64 -15.72
N LYS A 275 6.13 -6.80 -15.63
CA LYS A 275 5.44 -6.25 -16.81
C LYS A 275 6.31 -5.29 -17.60
N LYS A 276 7.06 -4.42 -16.92
CA LYS A 276 8.08 -3.59 -17.57
C LYS A 276 9.09 -4.44 -18.33
N THR A 277 9.64 -5.47 -17.70
CA THR A 277 10.65 -6.33 -18.32
C THR A 277 10.08 -7.01 -19.57
N TYR A 278 8.85 -7.53 -19.46
CA TYR A 278 8.12 -8.09 -20.60
C TYR A 278 7.99 -7.08 -21.74
N TYR A 279 7.50 -5.87 -21.47
CA TYR A 279 7.30 -4.85 -22.50
C TYR A 279 8.60 -4.27 -23.06
N ALA A 280 9.64 -4.13 -22.23
CA ALA A 280 10.95 -3.67 -22.63
C ALA A 280 11.64 -4.67 -23.56
N HIS A 281 11.63 -5.97 -23.21
CA HIS A 281 12.12 -7.03 -24.08
C HIS A 281 11.34 -7.05 -25.38
N TYR A 282 10.02 -6.95 -25.28
CA TYR A 282 9.15 -6.90 -26.44
C TYR A 282 9.51 -5.70 -27.34
N ALA A 283 9.72 -4.49 -26.83
CA ALA A 283 10.08 -3.33 -27.65
C ALA A 283 11.51 -3.37 -28.21
N LYS A 284 12.49 -3.91 -27.47
CA LYS A 284 13.88 -4.03 -27.95
C LYS A 284 14.01 -4.95 -29.16
N GLN A 285 13.20 -6.00 -29.25
CA GLN A 285 13.17 -6.89 -30.41
C GLN A 285 12.70 -6.19 -31.71
N PHE A 286 12.09 -5.00 -31.61
CA PHE A 286 11.41 -4.34 -32.73
C PHE A 286 11.77 -2.84 -32.86
N ASP A 287 12.97 -2.44 -32.42
CA ASP A 287 13.51 -1.07 -32.52
C ASP A 287 12.61 0.03 -31.90
N GLY A 288 11.96 -0.30 -30.78
CA GLY A 288 11.08 0.64 -30.07
C GLY A 288 9.72 0.89 -30.74
N ALA A 289 9.55 0.52 -32.01
CA ALA A 289 8.26 0.28 -32.63
C ALA A 289 7.78 -1.12 -32.27
N ARG A 290 6.47 -1.36 -32.33
CA ARG A 290 5.93 -2.73 -32.19
C ARG A 290 5.98 -3.44 -33.55
N PRO A 291 6.09 -4.79 -33.63
CA PRO A 291 6.13 -5.45 -34.93
C PRO A 291 4.81 -5.19 -35.64
N ALA A 292 4.89 -4.92 -36.93
CA ALA A 292 3.77 -4.65 -37.83
C ALA A 292 2.63 -5.70 -37.75
N CYS A 293 2.91 -6.84 -37.11
CA CYS A 293 2.10 -8.04 -37.01
C CYS A 293 1.27 -8.18 -35.72
N THR A 294 1.39 -7.28 -34.75
CA THR A 294 0.50 -7.35 -33.56
C THR A 294 -0.92 -6.98 -33.99
N GLY A 295 -1.89 -7.87 -33.77
CA GLY A 295 -3.30 -7.56 -34.02
C GLY A 295 -3.75 -6.35 -33.21
N THR A 296 -4.54 -5.45 -33.82
CA THR A 296 -5.01 -4.19 -33.20
C THR A 296 -5.58 -4.42 -31.80
N ARG A 297 -6.44 -5.45 -31.65
CA ARG A 297 -7.05 -5.82 -30.36
C ARG A 297 -6.03 -6.23 -29.29
N LYS A 298 -4.96 -6.92 -29.67
CA LYS A 298 -3.89 -7.30 -28.73
C LYS A 298 -3.10 -6.08 -28.27
N LEU A 299 -2.84 -5.14 -29.19
CA LEU A 299 -2.20 -3.86 -28.87
C LEU A 299 -3.05 -3.02 -27.93
N GLU A 300 -4.35 -2.88 -28.21
CA GLU A 300 -5.31 -2.19 -27.34
C GLU A 300 -5.34 -2.80 -25.93
N ASN A 301 -5.42 -4.13 -25.83
CA ASN A 301 -5.39 -4.80 -24.53
C ASN A 301 -4.09 -4.52 -23.74
N GLN A 302 -2.95 -4.48 -24.43
CA GLN A 302 -1.66 -4.22 -23.79
C GLN A 302 -1.46 -2.74 -23.41
N LEU A 303 -2.00 -1.82 -24.20
CA LEU A 303 -2.08 -0.40 -23.85
C LEU A 303 -3.00 -0.20 -22.64
N GLN A 304 -4.14 -0.89 -22.60
CA GLN A 304 -5.05 -0.86 -21.46
C GLN A 304 -4.37 -1.43 -20.20
N GLU A 305 -3.64 -2.55 -20.32
CA GLU A 305 -2.89 -3.12 -19.21
C GLU A 305 -1.79 -2.17 -18.70
N MET A 306 -1.05 -1.51 -19.59
CA MET A 306 -0.08 -0.46 -19.20
C MET A 306 -0.76 0.70 -18.51
N HIS A 307 -1.92 1.14 -19.01
CA HIS A 307 -2.68 2.23 -18.41
C HIS A 307 -3.13 1.89 -17.00
N ILE A 308 -3.67 0.68 -16.78
CA ILE A 308 -4.06 0.19 -15.44
C ILE A 308 -2.84 0.17 -14.51
N LEU A 309 -1.72 -0.41 -14.94
CA LEU A 309 -0.49 -0.45 -14.12
C LEU A 309 0.04 0.95 -13.79
N ASN A 310 -0.02 1.88 -14.74
CA ASN A 310 0.39 3.27 -14.53
C ASN A 310 -0.54 3.98 -13.55
N ASN A 311 -1.84 3.73 -13.62
CA ASN A 311 -2.82 4.29 -12.69
C ASN A 311 -2.63 3.71 -11.28
N ASP A 312 -2.52 2.39 -11.13
CA ASP A 312 -2.26 1.70 -9.85
C ASP A 312 -1.01 2.28 -9.18
N ALA A 313 0.07 2.44 -9.95
CA ALA A 313 1.35 2.91 -9.43
C ALA A 313 1.35 4.41 -9.14
N THR A 314 0.68 5.23 -9.97
CA THR A 314 0.49 6.67 -9.69
C THR A 314 -0.36 6.88 -8.44
N PHE A 315 -1.44 6.10 -8.29
CA PHE A 315 -2.29 6.11 -7.10
C PHE A 315 -1.50 5.73 -5.85
N LEU A 316 -0.72 4.64 -5.90
CA LEU A 316 0.13 4.24 -4.78
C LEU A 316 1.20 5.30 -4.46
N MET A 317 1.83 5.94 -5.45
CA MET A 317 2.77 7.03 -5.22
C MET A 317 2.13 8.22 -4.48
N SER A 318 0.89 8.58 -4.83
CA SER A 318 0.15 9.63 -4.11
C SER A 318 -0.14 9.22 -2.66
N ARG A 319 -0.47 7.95 -2.43
CA ARG A 319 -0.63 7.40 -1.07
C ARG A 319 0.68 7.40 -0.28
N ILE A 320 1.80 7.07 -0.93
CA ILE A 320 3.13 7.15 -0.32
C ILE A 320 3.45 8.59 0.10
N GLN A 321 3.20 9.59 -0.75
CA GLN A 321 3.40 11.00 -0.39
C GLN A 321 2.54 11.43 0.80
N THR A 322 1.27 10.99 0.84
CA THR A 322 0.38 11.24 1.98
C THR A 322 0.90 10.59 3.26
N ALA A 323 1.41 9.35 3.15
CA ALA A 323 1.98 8.61 4.27
C ALA A 323 3.27 9.25 4.78
N LEU A 324 4.18 9.66 3.89
CA LEU A 324 5.40 10.40 4.20
C LEU A 324 5.08 11.65 5.03
N LYS A 325 4.18 12.50 4.53
CA LYS A 325 3.76 13.70 5.25
C LYS A 325 3.14 13.38 6.63
N THR A 326 2.39 12.29 6.71
CA THR A 326 1.80 11.86 7.99
C THR A 326 2.87 11.39 8.97
N LEU A 327 3.87 10.65 8.50
CA LEU A 327 4.99 10.18 9.31
C LEU A 327 5.87 11.34 9.77
N GLU A 328 6.19 12.30 8.89
CA GLU A 328 6.93 13.53 9.22
C GLU A 328 6.22 14.30 10.35
N ILE A 329 4.94 14.62 10.17
CA ILE A 329 4.15 15.34 11.19
C ILE A 329 4.09 14.56 12.51
N ASN A 330 3.88 13.25 12.46
CA ASN A 330 3.85 12.44 13.68
C ASN A 330 5.22 12.32 14.35
N GLY A 331 6.30 12.32 13.58
CA GLY A 331 7.68 12.34 14.06
C GLY A 331 8.00 13.65 14.78
N ASP A 332 7.69 14.79 14.17
CA ASP A 332 7.86 16.12 14.77
C ASP A 332 7.05 16.24 16.07
N ASN A 333 5.78 15.84 16.02
CA ASN A 333 4.91 15.82 17.19
C ASN A 333 5.47 14.90 18.29
N LEU A 334 6.02 13.73 17.92
CA LEU A 334 6.67 12.82 18.87
C LEU A 334 7.88 13.46 19.51
N ALA A 335 8.74 14.11 18.73
CA ALA A 335 9.89 14.83 19.24
C ALA A 335 9.47 15.87 20.29
N GLU A 336 8.53 16.77 19.96
CA GLU A 336 8.01 17.78 20.89
C GLU A 336 7.56 17.17 22.21
N ARG A 337 6.86 16.02 22.15
CA ARG A 337 6.37 15.36 23.36
C ARG A 337 7.46 14.64 24.15
N LEU A 338 8.49 14.13 23.49
CA LEU A 338 9.64 13.54 24.18
C LEU A 338 10.44 14.63 24.91
N GLU A 339 10.48 15.84 24.37
CA GLU A 339 11.03 17.01 25.05
C GLU A 339 10.18 17.44 26.26
N GLU A 340 8.85 17.48 26.12
CA GLU A 340 7.96 17.70 27.27
C GLU A 340 8.18 16.62 28.35
N LEU A 341 8.37 15.36 27.95
CA LEU A 341 8.66 14.25 28.87
C LEU A 341 9.99 14.48 29.59
N ARG A 342 11.04 14.91 28.88
CA ARG A 342 12.33 15.27 29.47
C ARG A 342 12.18 16.39 30.50
N GLN A 343 11.47 17.46 30.15
CA GLN A 343 11.24 18.60 31.05
C GLN A 343 10.44 18.21 32.30
N GLU A 344 9.37 17.40 32.16
CA GLU A 344 8.60 16.89 33.31
C GLU A 344 9.44 15.94 34.18
N ALA A 345 10.33 15.14 33.58
CA ALA A 345 11.26 14.27 34.32
C ALA A 345 12.29 15.08 35.13
N GLU A 346 12.82 16.18 34.57
CA GLU A 346 13.78 17.04 35.27
C GLU A 346 13.17 17.73 36.49
N GLN A 347 11.89 18.09 36.45
CA GLN A 347 11.18 18.68 37.59
C GLN A 347 11.12 17.74 38.81
N VAL A 348 11.18 16.43 38.59
CA VAL A 348 11.22 15.41 39.65
C VAL A 348 12.62 14.84 39.86
N ASN A 349 13.65 15.56 39.39
CA ASN A 349 15.07 15.21 39.50
C ASN A 349 15.41 13.85 38.84
N TRP A 350 14.74 13.53 37.73
CA TRP A 350 15.08 12.38 36.91
C TRP A 350 15.90 12.80 35.69
N GLN A 351 16.83 11.92 35.31
CA GLN A 351 17.65 12.06 34.12
C GLN A 351 17.15 11.05 33.08
N LEU A 352 16.61 11.58 32.00
CA LEU A 352 16.10 10.81 30.88
C LEU A 352 17.18 10.70 29.80
N TYR A 353 17.52 9.48 29.42
CA TYR A 353 18.52 9.18 28.40
C TYR A 353 17.89 8.46 27.22
N PHE A 354 18.15 8.99 26.03
CA PHE A 354 17.68 8.39 24.78
C PHE A 354 18.80 7.73 23.98
N GLN A 355 20.08 7.91 24.35
CA GLN A 355 21.20 7.41 23.56
C GLN A 355 21.48 5.91 23.79
N LEU A 356 21.93 5.27 22.70
CA LEU A 356 22.36 3.87 22.65
C LEU A 356 23.77 3.65 23.25
N SER A 357 24.59 4.69 23.40
CA SER A 357 25.97 4.59 23.94
C SER A 357 26.02 4.64 25.47
N SER A 358 26.96 3.88 26.03
CA SER A 358 27.28 3.83 27.46
C SER A 358 27.82 5.16 28.03
N GLU A 359 28.25 6.08 27.16
CA GLU A 359 28.57 7.45 27.51
C GLU A 359 27.32 8.30 27.38
N ALA A 360 26.75 8.67 28.52
CA ALA A 360 25.56 9.47 28.66
C ALA A 360 25.84 10.94 28.27
N LYS A 361 25.99 11.22 26.98
CA LYS A 361 25.95 12.61 26.51
C LYS A 361 24.49 13.06 26.50
N PRO A 362 24.18 14.26 27.03
CA PRO A 362 22.85 14.83 26.90
C PRO A 362 22.53 14.97 25.40
N VAL A 363 21.31 14.58 25.01
CA VAL A 363 20.82 14.83 23.65
C VAL A 363 20.58 16.33 23.52
N GLU A 364 21.24 16.98 22.57
CA GLU A 364 20.95 18.38 22.25
C GLU A 364 19.56 18.47 21.58
N TRP A 365 18.80 19.51 21.92
CA TRP A 365 17.46 19.73 21.40
C TRP A 365 17.48 20.90 20.39
N PRO A 366 16.89 20.76 19.19
CA PRO A 366 16.21 19.57 18.65
C PRO A 366 17.19 18.41 18.36
N PRO A 367 16.75 17.15 18.54
CA PRO A 367 17.63 16.00 18.37
C PRO A 367 17.94 15.80 16.89
N GLU A 368 19.17 15.41 16.56
CA GLU A 368 19.41 14.78 15.25
C GLU A 368 18.60 13.48 15.17
N ASP A 369 17.86 13.26 14.08
CA ASP A 369 16.90 12.15 13.93
C ASP A 369 17.50 10.76 14.22
N LYS A 370 18.82 10.61 14.03
CA LYS A 370 19.56 9.36 14.26
C LYS A 370 19.96 9.13 15.71
N ALA A 371 19.95 10.17 16.54
CA ALA A 371 20.44 10.10 17.93
C ALA A 371 19.41 9.50 18.91
N MET A 372 18.13 9.43 18.52
CA MET A 372 17.03 8.98 19.37
C MET A 372 16.33 7.75 18.79
N PRO A 373 16.36 6.57 19.46
CA PRO A 373 15.76 5.32 18.98
C PRO A 373 14.27 5.43 18.61
N LEU A 374 13.50 6.23 19.34
CA LEU A 374 12.07 6.43 19.04
C LEU A 374 11.84 7.21 17.74
N LEU A 375 12.72 8.16 17.40
CA LEU A 375 12.63 8.97 16.18
C LEU A 375 13.33 8.31 14.99
N SER A 376 14.38 7.53 15.24
CA SER A 376 15.11 6.83 14.17
C SER A 376 14.24 5.81 13.44
N VAL A 377 13.24 5.23 14.10
CA VAL A 377 12.25 4.34 13.46
C VAL A 377 11.41 5.11 12.44
N PHE A 378 10.96 6.32 12.76
CA PHE A 378 10.24 7.18 11.81
C PHE A 378 11.13 7.48 10.60
N GLN A 379 12.38 7.88 10.83
CA GLN A 379 13.30 8.17 9.74
C GLN A 379 13.58 6.95 8.86
N LEU A 380 13.74 5.77 9.47
CA LEU A 380 13.90 4.52 8.73
C LEU A 380 12.70 4.27 7.82
N HIS A 381 11.49 4.42 8.33
CA HIS A 381 10.26 4.21 7.58
C HIS A 381 10.05 5.28 6.49
N ILE A 382 10.38 6.54 6.77
CA ILE A 382 10.38 7.64 5.80
C ILE A 382 11.34 7.30 4.64
N ASN A 383 12.59 6.91 4.94
CA ASN A 383 13.56 6.54 3.92
C ASN A 383 13.06 5.36 3.07
N ASN A 384 12.52 4.31 3.71
CA ASN A 384 11.98 3.15 3.00
C ASN A 384 10.83 3.54 2.06
N LEU A 385 9.92 4.41 2.49
CA LEU A 385 8.83 4.90 1.66
C LEU A 385 9.33 5.81 0.52
N GLN A 386 10.34 6.64 0.75
CA GLN A 386 11.00 7.42 -0.29
C GLN A 386 11.66 6.52 -1.35
N ASP A 387 12.30 5.42 -0.92
CA ASP A 387 12.87 4.43 -1.83
C ASP A 387 11.79 3.74 -2.68
N HIS A 388 10.64 3.39 -2.08
CA HIS A 388 9.50 2.87 -2.83
C HIS A 388 8.98 3.89 -3.84
N HIS A 389 8.84 5.16 -3.44
CA HIS A 389 8.39 6.23 -4.33
C HIS A 389 9.33 6.40 -5.53
N GLY A 390 10.64 6.56 -5.28
CA GLY A 390 11.63 6.73 -6.35
C GLY A 390 11.71 5.52 -7.28
N TYR A 391 11.58 4.30 -6.73
CA TYR A 391 11.50 3.09 -7.54
C TYR A 391 10.27 3.10 -8.46
N LEU A 392 9.07 3.34 -7.92
CA LEU A 392 7.83 3.36 -8.69
C LEU A 392 7.86 4.44 -9.77
N GLU A 393 8.33 5.63 -9.44
CA GLU A 393 8.49 6.74 -10.39
C GLU A 393 9.36 6.33 -11.58
N GLN A 394 10.52 5.74 -11.31
CA GLN A 394 11.45 5.28 -12.34
C GLN A 394 10.83 4.19 -13.23
N GLN A 395 10.08 3.25 -12.66
CA GLN A 395 9.43 2.19 -13.43
C GLN A 395 8.31 2.74 -14.33
N ILE A 396 7.45 3.61 -13.79
CA ILE A 396 6.33 4.21 -14.53
C ILE A 396 6.82 5.13 -15.64
N LYS A 397 7.87 5.94 -15.41
CA LYS A 397 8.40 6.85 -16.43
C LYS A 397 8.77 6.12 -17.73
N TYR A 398 9.39 4.94 -17.59
CA TYR A 398 9.70 4.09 -18.74
C TYR A 398 8.44 3.56 -19.42
N LEU A 399 7.48 3.04 -18.63
CA LEU A 399 6.23 2.48 -19.18
C LEU A 399 5.38 3.53 -19.88
N LYS A 400 5.28 4.76 -19.35
CA LYS A 400 4.60 5.89 -20.00
C LYS A 400 5.20 6.21 -21.36
N GLY A 401 6.53 6.34 -21.44
CA GLY A 401 7.20 6.61 -22.73
C GLY A 401 6.98 5.50 -23.77
N LEU A 402 6.88 4.24 -23.33
CA LEU A 402 6.57 3.12 -24.22
C LEU A 402 5.08 3.07 -24.61
N GLN A 403 4.19 3.37 -23.67
CA GLN A 403 2.75 3.49 -23.89
C GLN A 403 2.43 4.58 -24.93
N GLU A 404 3.02 5.76 -24.81
CA GLU A 404 2.84 6.88 -25.75
C GLU A 404 3.26 6.50 -27.18
N ARG A 405 4.44 5.89 -27.34
CA ARG A 405 4.93 5.40 -28.63
C ARG A 405 3.96 4.40 -29.26
N TRP A 406 3.42 3.49 -28.45
CA TRP A 406 2.51 2.46 -28.91
C TRP A 406 1.10 2.99 -29.22
N HIS A 407 0.63 4.01 -28.49
CA HIS A 407 -0.59 4.74 -28.82
C HIS A 407 -0.46 5.47 -30.16
N PHE A 408 0.61 6.24 -30.34
CA PHE A 408 0.86 6.94 -31.61
C PHE A 408 0.90 5.97 -32.80
N TYR A 409 1.53 4.81 -32.61
CA TYR A 409 1.52 3.75 -33.62
C TYR A 409 0.09 3.23 -33.94
N LEU A 410 -0.72 2.99 -32.90
CA LEU A 410 -2.11 2.53 -33.06
C LEU A 410 -2.96 3.58 -33.79
N GLU A 411 -2.81 4.85 -33.43
CA GLU A 411 -3.52 5.97 -34.05
C GLU A 411 -3.14 6.11 -35.52
N ASN A 412 -1.85 6.07 -35.86
CA ASN A 412 -1.39 6.10 -37.25
C ASN A 412 -1.96 4.92 -38.07
N ARG A 413 -2.03 3.72 -37.49
CA ARG A 413 -2.62 2.55 -38.15
C ARG A 413 -4.13 2.72 -38.38
N ARG A 414 -4.86 3.29 -37.42
CA ARG A 414 -6.29 3.59 -37.54
C ARG A 414 -6.53 4.68 -38.59
N ALA A 415 -5.72 5.74 -38.59
CA ALA A 415 -5.78 6.81 -39.59
C ALA A 415 -5.57 6.26 -41.01
N GLN A 416 -4.50 5.48 -41.24
CA GLN A 416 -4.27 4.81 -42.52
C GLN A 416 -5.46 3.94 -42.94
N SER A 417 -5.99 3.13 -42.01
CA SER A 417 -7.16 2.28 -42.31
C SER A 417 -8.41 3.10 -42.64
N GLY A 418 -8.62 4.23 -41.96
CA GLY A 418 -9.72 5.17 -42.19
C GLY A 418 -9.60 5.89 -43.53
N GLU A 419 -8.41 6.38 -43.88
CA GLU A 419 -8.09 6.94 -45.20
C GLU A 419 -8.42 5.93 -46.30
N TYR A 420 -7.99 4.67 -46.16
CA TYR A 420 -8.32 3.62 -47.12
C TYR A 420 -9.82 3.36 -47.26
N LEU A 421 -10.58 3.34 -46.16
CA LEU A 421 -12.04 3.17 -46.20
C LEU A 421 -12.70 4.38 -46.86
N ASN A 422 -12.22 5.58 -46.60
CA ASN A 422 -12.70 6.79 -47.23
C ASN A 422 -12.41 6.77 -48.74
N THR A 423 -11.19 6.44 -49.17
CA THR A 423 -10.86 6.26 -50.59
C THR A 423 -11.76 5.21 -51.25
N LEU A 424 -11.98 4.07 -50.59
CA LEU A 424 -12.84 3.01 -51.11
C LEU A 424 -14.31 3.47 -51.21
N ALA A 425 -14.80 4.22 -50.23
CA ALA A 425 -16.12 4.84 -50.27
C ALA A 425 -16.23 5.89 -51.38
N THR A 426 -15.23 6.76 -51.56
CA THR A 426 -15.18 7.75 -52.64
C THR A 426 -15.17 7.08 -54.02
N VAL A 427 -14.38 6.01 -54.19
CA VAL A 427 -14.36 5.22 -55.44
C VAL A 427 -15.72 4.56 -55.68
N LEU A 428 -16.35 3.99 -54.65
CA LEU A 428 -17.71 3.43 -54.75
C LEU A 428 -18.75 4.50 -55.14
N ILE A 429 -18.68 5.69 -54.55
CA ILE A 429 -19.58 6.82 -54.87
C ILE A 429 -19.35 7.30 -56.31
N LEU A 430 -18.10 7.46 -56.74
CA LEU A 430 -17.75 7.82 -58.12
C LEU A 430 -18.25 6.77 -59.12
N MET A 431 -18.20 5.48 -58.76
CA MET A 431 -18.77 4.42 -59.59
C MET A 431 -20.30 4.47 -59.62
N LEU A 432 -20.98 4.71 -58.49
CA LEU A 432 -22.43 4.88 -58.46
C LEU A 432 -22.89 6.10 -59.26
N ALA A 433 -22.12 7.19 -59.23
CA ALA A 433 -22.37 8.39 -60.01
C ALA A 433 -22.06 8.20 -61.51
N GLY A 434 -20.95 7.55 -61.84
CA GLY A 434 -20.49 7.29 -63.21
C GLY A 434 -21.24 6.16 -63.93
N THR A 435 -21.85 5.24 -63.19
CA THR A 435 -22.75 4.21 -63.76
C THR A 435 -24.14 4.74 -64.08
N GLY A 436 -24.46 5.99 -63.72
CA GLY A 436 -25.60 6.77 -64.24
C GLY A 436 -26.69 5.90 -64.84
N ILE A 437 -27.30 5.06 -64.01
CA ILE A 437 -28.18 4.00 -64.48
C ILE A 437 -29.45 4.67 -64.98
N THR A 438 -29.43 5.06 -66.24
CA THR A 438 -30.62 5.27 -67.05
C THR A 438 -31.01 3.89 -67.56
N PHE A 439 -31.75 3.13 -66.74
CA PHE A 439 -32.52 1.99 -67.26
C PHE A 439 -33.64 2.55 -68.13
N ASN A 440 -33.35 2.86 -69.38
CA ASN A 440 -34.38 3.14 -70.37
C ASN A 440 -34.84 1.80 -70.95
N ILE A 441 -35.77 1.13 -70.24
CA ILE A 441 -36.46 -0.06 -70.74
C ILE A 441 -37.47 0.42 -71.79
N GLY A 442 -36.99 0.59 -73.01
CA GLY A 442 -37.79 1.16 -74.08
C GLY A 442 -37.15 1.02 -75.45
N LYS A 443 -37.23 -0.20 -75.99
CA LYS A 443 -37.07 -0.60 -77.41
C LYS A 443 -35.66 -0.92 -77.92
N GLY A 444 -35.51 -2.20 -78.31
CA GLY A 444 -34.69 -2.63 -79.45
C GLY A 444 -33.24 -2.98 -79.15
N ARG A 445 -32.88 -4.26 -79.38
CA ARG A 445 -31.52 -4.86 -79.43
C ARG A 445 -30.35 -3.88 -79.19
N LEU A 446 -29.81 -3.89 -77.96
CA LEU A 446 -28.45 -3.45 -77.69
C LEU A 446 -27.50 -4.62 -78.00
N GLY A 447 -26.89 -4.58 -79.19
CA GLY A 447 -25.58 -5.18 -79.33
C GLY A 447 -24.63 -4.30 -78.54
N VAL A 448 -24.10 -4.80 -77.42
CA VAL A 448 -23.01 -4.13 -76.72
C VAL A 448 -21.88 -4.00 -77.74
N THR A 449 -21.55 -2.77 -78.14
CA THR A 449 -20.46 -2.55 -79.08
C THR A 449 -19.15 -2.95 -78.40
N THR A 450 -18.16 -3.38 -79.17
CA THR A 450 -16.83 -3.75 -78.64
C THR A 450 -16.20 -2.63 -77.80
N GLU A 451 -16.58 -1.38 -78.05
CA GLU A 451 -16.15 -0.20 -77.28
C GLU A 451 -16.76 -0.15 -75.87
N GLU A 452 -18.05 -0.44 -75.71
CA GLU A 452 -18.69 -0.51 -74.39
C GLU A 452 -18.11 -1.65 -73.54
N GLN A 453 -17.84 -2.82 -74.14
CA GLN A 453 -17.20 -3.95 -73.44
C GLN A 453 -15.77 -3.60 -72.99
N LEU A 454 -15.01 -2.88 -73.81
CA LEU A 454 -13.68 -2.41 -73.45
C LEU A 454 -13.73 -1.38 -72.32
N ILE A 455 -14.72 -0.49 -72.29
CA ILE A 455 -14.91 0.46 -71.18
C ILE A 455 -15.28 -0.29 -69.90
N TYR A 456 -16.18 -1.28 -69.95
CA TYR A 456 -16.49 -2.12 -68.79
C TYR A 456 -15.29 -2.92 -68.32
N PHE A 457 -14.49 -3.50 -69.23
CA PHE A 457 -13.30 -4.26 -68.88
C PHE A 457 -12.19 -3.36 -68.32
N ALA A 458 -12.01 -2.17 -68.90
CA ALA A 458 -11.08 -1.16 -68.40
C ALA A 458 -11.51 -0.67 -67.01
N LEU A 459 -12.80 -0.38 -66.79
CA LEU A 459 -13.34 -0.03 -65.48
C LEU A 459 -13.17 -1.18 -64.48
N LEU A 460 -13.50 -2.41 -64.85
CA LEU A 460 -13.36 -3.60 -64.02
C LEU A 460 -11.89 -3.87 -63.68
N ALA A 461 -10.97 -3.68 -64.62
CA ALA A 461 -9.53 -3.76 -64.39
C ALA A 461 -9.05 -2.63 -63.46
N LEU A 462 -9.54 -1.40 -63.64
CA LEU A 462 -9.24 -0.26 -62.76
C LEU A 462 -9.78 -0.48 -61.33
N LEU A 463 -10.87 -1.26 -61.19
CA LEU A 463 -11.49 -1.66 -59.92
C LEU A 463 -10.76 -2.83 -59.24
N LEU A 464 -10.44 -3.87 -60.01
CA LEU A 464 -9.84 -5.10 -59.53
C LEU A 464 -8.36 -4.94 -59.26
N THR A 465 -7.65 -4.08 -60.00
CA THR A 465 -6.21 -3.85 -59.78
C THR A 465 -5.92 -3.37 -58.35
N PRO A 466 -6.56 -2.32 -57.80
CA PRO A 466 -6.35 -1.90 -56.42
C PRO A 466 -6.86 -2.91 -55.39
N LEU A 467 -7.91 -3.70 -55.68
CA LEU A 467 -8.40 -4.77 -54.81
C LEU A 467 -7.42 -5.96 -54.74
N ILE A 468 -7.00 -6.49 -55.88
CA ILE A 468 -6.00 -7.55 -56.02
C ILE A 468 -4.68 -7.09 -55.41
N TRP A 469 -4.32 -5.82 -55.61
CA TRP A 469 -3.14 -5.21 -54.99
C TRP A 469 -3.25 -5.12 -53.48
N HIS A 470 -4.39 -4.68 -52.95
CA HIS A 470 -4.62 -4.60 -51.50
C HIS A 470 -4.57 -5.98 -50.86
N PHE A 471 -5.27 -6.97 -51.43
CA PHE A 471 -5.23 -8.35 -50.95
C PHE A 471 -3.84 -8.95 -51.13
N GLY A 472 -3.12 -8.64 -52.21
CA GLY A 472 -1.73 -9.04 -52.43
C GLY A 472 -0.79 -8.48 -51.37
N ILE A 473 -0.85 -7.17 -51.09
CA ILE A 473 -0.04 -6.52 -50.05
C ILE A 473 -0.42 -7.04 -48.65
N LYS A 474 -1.72 -7.23 -48.38
CA LYS A 474 -2.19 -7.73 -47.09
C LYS A 474 -1.79 -9.19 -46.90
N LEU A 475 -1.89 -10.02 -47.93
CA LEU A 475 -1.42 -11.40 -47.93
C LEU A 475 0.09 -11.43 -47.74
N MET A 476 0.86 -10.62 -48.47
CA MET A 476 2.31 -10.53 -48.32
C MET A 476 2.73 -10.02 -46.94
N LYS A 477 2.01 -9.06 -46.35
CA LYS A 477 2.21 -8.64 -44.96
C LYS A 477 1.86 -9.77 -43.99
N THR A 478 0.80 -10.52 -44.25
CA THR A 478 0.38 -11.66 -43.40
C THR A 478 1.37 -12.82 -43.49
N LEU A 479 1.89 -13.12 -44.68
CA LEU A 479 2.92 -14.12 -44.92
C LEU A 479 4.26 -13.68 -44.32
N CYS A 480 4.62 -12.40 -44.48
CA CYS A 480 5.76 -11.81 -43.77
C CYS A 480 5.61 -11.99 -42.25
N CYS A 481 4.41 -11.75 -41.71
CA CYS A 481 4.14 -11.99 -40.28
C CYS A 481 4.18 -13.47 -39.86
N LEU A 482 3.77 -14.41 -40.71
CA LEU A 482 3.79 -15.85 -40.44
C LEU A 482 5.20 -16.44 -40.50
N PHE A 483 6.07 -15.90 -41.36
CA PHE A 483 7.41 -16.41 -41.61
C PHE A 483 8.53 -15.55 -40.98
N HIS A 484 8.18 -14.52 -40.21
CA HIS A 484 9.14 -13.62 -39.57
C HIS A 484 9.98 -14.36 -38.52
N GLY A 485 11.31 -14.18 -38.55
CA GLY A 485 12.25 -14.90 -37.67
C GLY A 485 12.63 -16.31 -38.14
N THR A 486 12.12 -16.74 -39.30
CA THR A 486 12.58 -17.95 -40.00
C THR A 486 13.47 -17.57 -41.18
N TRP A 487 14.13 -18.55 -41.81
CA TRP A 487 14.94 -18.30 -43.01
C TRP A 487 14.12 -17.71 -44.19
N LEU A 488 12.79 -17.86 -44.18
CA LEU A 488 11.87 -17.29 -45.17
C LEU A 488 11.59 -15.79 -44.97
N ASP A 489 12.04 -15.20 -43.86
CA ASP A 489 11.92 -13.77 -43.58
C ASP A 489 12.57 -12.88 -44.67
N LYS A 490 13.69 -13.35 -45.23
CA LYS A 490 14.35 -12.65 -46.35
C LYS A 490 13.48 -12.61 -47.62
N LEU A 491 12.67 -13.65 -47.83
CA LEU A 491 11.86 -13.81 -49.04
C LEU A 491 10.56 -12.97 -49.00
N PHE A 492 9.95 -12.85 -47.82
CA PHE A 492 8.63 -12.20 -47.68
C PHE A 492 8.71 -10.79 -47.08
N CYS A 493 9.65 -10.51 -46.17
CA CYS A 493 9.77 -9.22 -45.49
C CYS A 493 10.84 -8.30 -46.10
N HIS A 494 11.87 -8.86 -46.74
CA HIS A 494 13.00 -8.11 -47.31
C HIS A 494 13.09 -8.20 -48.84
N ASN A 495 12.01 -8.62 -49.51
CA ASN A 495 12.00 -8.80 -50.96
C ASN A 495 12.31 -7.47 -51.69
N PRO A 496 13.37 -7.41 -52.52
CA PRO A 496 13.71 -6.21 -53.28
C PRO A 496 12.59 -5.81 -54.24
N ILE A 497 11.75 -6.75 -54.70
CA ILE A 497 10.58 -6.48 -55.52
C ILE A 497 9.54 -5.68 -54.74
N ASN A 498 9.32 -5.97 -53.45
CA ASN A 498 8.38 -5.21 -52.60
C ASN A 498 8.89 -3.77 -52.33
N ARG A 499 10.20 -3.59 -52.15
CA ARG A 499 10.82 -2.25 -52.02
C ARG A 499 10.78 -1.45 -53.34
N TRP A 500 11.08 -2.10 -54.46
CA TRP A 500 11.01 -1.52 -55.80
C TRP A 500 9.56 -1.11 -56.15
N ILE A 501 8.60 -1.97 -55.87
CA ILE A 501 7.16 -1.72 -56.03
C ILE A 501 6.69 -0.52 -55.19
N GLN A 502 7.12 -0.40 -53.93
CA GLN A 502 6.80 0.75 -53.08
C GLN A 502 7.48 2.05 -53.53
N SER A 503 8.48 1.97 -54.42
CA SER A 503 9.25 3.11 -54.94
C SER A 503 8.75 3.67 -56.27
N ILE A 504 7.82 2.98 -56.97
CA ILE A 504 7.26 3.44 -58.25
C ILE A 504 6.36 4.67 -58.02
N GLU A 505 6.73 5.81 -58.63
CA GLU A 505 6.15 7.13 -58.39
C GLU A 505 4.66 7.27 -58.73
N TRP A 506 4.13 6.46 -59.66
CA TRP A 506 2.70 6.43 -59.98
C TRP A 506 1.81 6.18 -58.75
N PHE A 507 2.32 5.44 -57.75
CA PHE A 507 1.62 5.15 -56.51
C PHE A 507 1.91 6.12 -55.35
N ARG A 508 2.88 7.05 -55.48
CA ARG A 508 3.05 8.14 -54.50
C ARG A 508 1.88 9.13 -54.55
N TRP A 509 1.17 9.20 -55.68
CA TRP A 509 -0.02 10.04 -55.84
C TRP A 509 -1.18 9.59 -54.94
N PHE A 510 -1.34 8.27 -54.74
CA PHE A 510 -2.30 7.69 -53.78
C PHE A 510 -1.85 7.78 -52.30
N LYS A 511 -0.63 8.26 -52.04
CA LYS A 511 -0.04 8.33 -50.69
C LYS A 511 -0.01 9.75 -50.12
N LYS A 512 -0.49 10.74 -50.88
CA LYS A 512 -0.49 12.18 -50.54
C LYS A 512 -1.89 12.84 -50.63
N GLY A 513 -2.96 12.04 -50.70
CA GLY A 513 -4.34 12.52 -50.70
C GLY A 513 -5.02 12.22 -49.37
#